data_AF-A0A348TV40-F1
#
_entry.id   AF-A0A348TV40-F1
#
_cell.length_a   1.000
_cell.length_b   1.000
_cell.length_c   1.000
_cell.angle_alpha   90.00
_cell.angle_beta   90.00
_cell.angle_gamma   90.00
#
_symmetry.space_group_name_H-M   'P 1'
#
loop_
_entity.id
_entity.type
_entity.pdbx_description
1 polymer ?
#
loop_
_entity_poly.entity_id
_entity_poly.type
_entity_poly.pdbx_seq_one_letter_code
_entity_poly.pdbx_strand_id
1 'polypeptide(L)'
;GAPLSRVKALESRLDTLAKYGGKYVAIRDELQLLKEEEVKLKTKFDQAKVDVNQNLPATFKVDSAFPAERKTYPKRSILILAVGFAAFIMVAFLLLVRGTLQELKKQA
;
A
#
# COMPACT_ATOMS: atom_id res chain seq x y z
N GLY A 1 -84.27 0.34 7.37
CA GLY A 1 -83.73 1.65 7.77
C GLY A 1 -82.20 1.71 7.91
N ALA A 2 -81.56 0.72 8.53
CA ALA A 2 -80.13 0.79 8.91
C ALA A 2 -79.04 0.54 7.82
N PRO A 3 -79.27 -0.17 6.69
CA PRO A 3 -78.17 -0.47 5.76
C PRO A 3 -77.77 0.75 4.91
N LEU A 4 -78.72 1.61 4.54
CA LEU A 4 -78.45 2.80 3.72
C LEU A 4 -77.57 3.84 4.43
N SER A 5 -77.73 4.04 5.73
CA SER A 5 -76.92 5.02 6.47
C SER A 5 -75.46 4.57 6.60
N ARG A 6 -75.22 3.26 6.75
CA ARG A 6 -73.87 2.67 6.79
C ARG A 6 -73.17 2.76 5.44
N VAL A 7 -73.87 2.49 4.34
CA VAL A 7 -73.32 2.65 2.98
C VAL A 7 -72.95 4.11 2.71
N LYS A 8 -73.82 5.05 3.07
CA LYS A 8 -73.58 6.49 2.87
C LYS A 8 -72.41 7.02 3.71
N ALA A 9 -72.23 6.50 4.94
CA ALA A 9 -71.08 6.81 5.77
C ALA A 9 -69.77 6.24 5.21
N LEU A 10 -69.83 5.06 4.58
CA LEU A 10 -68.69 4.44 3.90
C LEU A 10 -68.28 5.24 2.66
N GLU A 11 -69.26 5.68 1.87
CA GLU A 11 -69.10 6.51 0.67
C GLU A 11 -68.46 7.86 1.01
N SER A 12 -68.89 8.49 2.10
CA SER A 12 -68.26 9.72 2.64
C SER A 12 -66.77 9.53 2.97
N ARG A 13 -66.40 8.41 3.61
CA ARG A 13 -64.99 8.12 3.93
C ARG A 13 -64.17 7.79 2.69
N LEU A 14 -64.76 7.05 1.74
CA LEU A 14 -64.15 6.75 0.45
C LEU A 14 -63.90 8.03 -0.37
N ASP A 15 -64.84 8.98 -0.38
CA ASP A 15 -64.68 10.25 -1.08
C ASP A 15 -63.56 11.12 -0.47
N THR A 16 -63.44 11.08 0.86
CA THR A 16 -62.35 11.74 1.58
C THR A 16 -61.00 11.09 1.25
N LEU A 17 -60.95 9.76 1.21
CA LEU A 17 -59.74 9.00 0.88
C LEU A 17 -59.36 9.17 -0.60
N ALA A 18 -60.34 9.28 -1.51
CA ALA A 18 -60.10 9.57 -2.91
C ALA A 18 -59.51 10.98 -3.11
N LYS A 19 -59.98 11.97 -2.34
CA LYS A 19 -59.44 13.35 -2.38
C LYS A 19 -58.02 13.48 -1.83
N TYR A 20 -57.68 12.79 -0.74
CA TYR A 20 -56.42 13.02 -0.03
C TYR A 20 -55.43 11.85 -0.09
N GLY A 21 -55.86 10.64 -0.43
CA GLY A 21 -55.03 9.43 -0.43
C GLY A 21 -53.90 9.49 -1.45
N GLY A 22 -54.18 9.93 -2.69
CA GLY A 22 -53.14 10.07 -3.72
C GLY A 22 -52.07 11.10 -3.34
N LYS A 23 -52.48 12.24 -2.78
CA LYS A 23 -51.55 13.29 -2.32
C LYS A 23 -50.72 12.83 -1.13
N TYR A 24 -51.32 12.10 -0.19
CA TYR A 24 -50.61 11.52 0.95
C TYR A 24 -49.56 10.49 0.50
N VAL A 25 -49.91 9.60 -0.43
CA VAL A 25 -48.98 8.61 -0.98
C VAL A 25 -47.82 9.30 -1.70
N ALA A 26 -48.08 10.30 -2.54
CA ALA A 26 -47.02 11.04 -3.23
C ALA A 26 -46.04 11.71 -2.26
N ILE A 27 -46.55 12.40 -1.23
CA ILE A 27 -45.68 13.07 -0.21
C ILE A 27 -44.89 12.04 0.60
N ARG A 28 -45.52 10.91 0.96
CA ARG A 28 -44.85 9.84 1.70
C ARG A 28 -43.72 9.23 0.87
N ASP A 29 -43.97 8.97 -0.40
CA ASP A 29 -42.99 8.35 -1.30
C ASP A 29 -41.84 9.33 -1.58
N GLU A 30 -42.12 10.62 -1.77
CA GLU A 30 -41.11 11.68 -1.86
C GLU A 30 -40.26 11.77 -0.59
N LEU A 31 -40.89 11.76 0.59
CA LEU A 31 -40.18 11.75 1.88
C LEU A 31 -39.28 10.53 2.03
N GLN A 32 -39.75 9.35 1.59
CA GLN A 32 -38.95 8.14 1.62
C GLN A 32 -37.73 8.26 0.70
N LEU A 33 -37.91 8.78 -0.51
CA LEU A 33 -36.84 8.96 -1.48
C LEU A 33 -35.77 9.95 -0.98
N LEU A 34 -36.19 11.09 -0.43
CA LEU A 34 -35.27 12.05 0.19
C LEU A 34 -34.48 11.43 1.35
N LYS A 35 -35.15 10.63 2.18
CA LYS A 35 -34.49 9.93 3.29
C LYS A 35 -33.46 8.92 2.81
N GLU A 36 -33.75 8.19 1.73
CA GLU A 36 -32.79 7.28 1.11
C GLU A 36 -31.57 8.02 0.55
N GLU A 37 -31.77 9.18 -0.09
CA GLU A 37 -30.69 10.02 -0.59
C GLU A 37 -29.83 10.59 0.55
N GLU A 38 -30.46 11.04 1.64
CA GLU A 38 -29.76 11.52 2.84
C GLU A 38 -28.87 10.43 3.45
N VAL A 39 -29.40 9.21 3.60
CA VAL A 39 -28.62 8.08 4.11
C VAL A 39 -27.44 7.77 3.17
N LYS A 40 -27.67 7.72 1.85
CA LYS A 40 -26.60 7.50 0.87
C LYS A 40 -25.49 8.56 0.99
N LEU A 41 -25.87 9.83 1.13
CA LEU A 41 -24.91 10.92 1.27
C LEU A 41 -24.10 10.79 2.56
N LYS A 42 -24.76 10.49 3.68
CA LYS A 42 -24.10 10.28 4.97
C LYS A 42 -23.14 9.10 4.93
N THR A 43 -23.54 7.97 4.34
CA THR A 43 -22.65 6.81 4.17
C THR A 43 -21.42 7.14 3.34
N LYS A 44 -21.57 7.88 2.23
CA LYS A 44 -20.41 8.32 1.42
C LYS A 44 -19.50 9.28 2.18
N PHE A 45 -20.08 10.18 2.98
CA PHE A 45 -19.30 11.09 3.83
C PHE A 45 -18.50 10.32 4.88
N ASP A 46 -19.12 9.36 5.56
CA ASP A 46 -18.44 8.53 6.57
C ASP A 46 -17.34 7.68 5.93
N GLN A 47 -17.57 7.12 4.73
CA GLN A 47 -16.54 6.42 3.95
C GLN A 47 -15.36 7.33 3.60
N ALA A 48 -15.62 8.51 3.01
CA ALA A 48 -14.57 9.46 2.67
C ALA A 48 -13.79 9.94 3.92
N LYS A 49 -14.50 10.14 5.05
CA LYS A 49 -13.87 10.47 6.32
C LYS A 49 -12.96 9.34 6.80
N VAL A 50 -13.39 8.09 6.69
CA VAL A 50 -12.56 6.93 7.02
C VAL A 50 -11.35 6.86 6.10
N ASP A 51 -11.50 7.03 4.79
CA ASP A 51 -10.39 7.00 3.82
C ASP A 51 -9.35 8.09 4.08
N VAL A 52 -9.78 9.31 4.47
CA VAL A 52 -8.85 10.40 4.83
C VAL A 52 -8.12 10.11 6.14
N ASN A 53 -8.81 9.54 7.14
CA ASN A 53 -8.22 9.28 8.45
C ASN A 53 -7.39 7.99 8.48
N GLN A 54 -7.72 7.02 7.62
CA GLN A 54 -7.03 5.74 7.55
C GLN A 54 -5.95 5.78 6.48
N ASN A 55 -4.72 5.97 6.94
CA ASN A 55 -3.56 5.81 6.09
C ASN A 55 -3.28 4.31 5.91
N LEU A 56 -3.94 3.65 4.94
CA LEU A 56 -3.69 2.24 4.61
C LEU A 56 -2.27 2.12 4.02
N PRO A 57 -1.31 1.51 4.74
CA PRO A 57 0.02 1.33 4.18
C PRO A 57 -0.04 0.27 3.08
N ALA A 58 0.10 0.69 1.81
CA ALA A 58 0.14 -0.19 0.64
C ALA A 58 1.39 -1.11 0.58
N THR A 59 2.22 -1.11 1.62
CA THR A 59 3.41 -1.96 1.72
C THR A 59 3.62 -2.36 3.16
N PHE A 60 3.50 -3.65 3.43
CA PHE A 60 3.90 -4.24 4.69
C PHE A 60 5.41 -4.44 4.66
N LYS A 61 6.15 -3.66 5.42
CA LYS A 61 7.59 -3.84 5.61
C LYS A 61 7.79 -5.09 6.46
N VAL A 62 7.97 -6.25 5.82
CA VAL A 62 8.16 -7.56 6.48
C VAL A 62 9.50 -7.61 7.22
N ASP A 63 10.52 -6.98 6.66
CA ASP A 63 11.84 -6.89 7.28
C ASP A 63 12.45 -5.51 7.00
N SER A 64 13.16 -4.96 7.99
CA SER A 64 13.84 -3.68 7.85
C SER A 64 15.21 -3.86 7.23
N ALA A 65 15.55 -3.05 6.24
CA ALA A 65 16.88 -3.04 5.66
C ALA A 65 17.92 -2.78 6.76
N PHE A 66 18.71 -3.80 7.09
CA PHE A 66 19.80 -3.70 8.04
C PHE A 66 21.14 -3.60 7.27
N PRO A 67 22.10 -2.82 7.78
CA PRO A 67 23.43 -2.75 7.19
C PRO A 67 24.11 -4.12 7.26
N ALA A 68 24.85 -4.50 6.22
CA ALA A 68 25.54 -5.79 6.17
C ALA A 68 26.56 -5.93 7.32
N GLU A 69 26.48 -7.03 8.07
CA GLU A 69 27.37 -7.32 9.22
C GLU A 69 28.85 -7.44 8.83
N ARG A 70 29.14 -7.82 7.59
CA ARG A 70 30.49 -7.95 7.06
C ARG A 70 30.64 -7.11 5.81
N LYS A 71 31.81 -6.49 5.66
CA LYS A 71 32.16 -5.70 4.48
C LYS A 71 32.02 -6.55 3.22
N THR A 72 31.14 -6.13 2.32
CA THR A 72 30.81 -6.86 1.08
C THR A 72 32.05 -7.00 0.19
N TYR A 73 32.85 -5.94 0.04
CA TYR A 73 34.11 -5.97 -0.70
C TYR A 73 35.11 -4.93 -0.18
N PRO A 74 36.43 -5.16 -0.32
CA PRO A 74 37.09 -6.44 -0.63
C PRO A 74 37.39 -7.28 0.62
N LYS A 75 37.43 -8.61 0.47
CA LYS A 75 37.85 -9.52 1.56
C LYS A 75 39.35 -9.33 1.81
N ARG A 76 39.70 -8.83 3.02
CA ARG A 76 41.09 -8.52 3.40
C ARG A 76 42.05 -9.70 3.19
N SER A 77 41.59 -10.93 3.37
CA SER A 77 42.40 -12.15 3.15
C SER A 77 42.84 -12.32 1.69
N ILE A 78 41.94 -12.08 0.73
CA ILE A 78 42.24 -12.19 -0.70
C ILE A 78 43.24 -11.11 -1.11
N LEU A 79 43.08 -9.90 -0.58
CA LEU A 79 44.01 -8.79 -0.82
C LEU A 79 45.42 -9.13 -0.32
N ILE A 80 45.54 -9.61 0.92
CA ILE A 80 46.83 -9.95 1.53
C ILE A 80 47.51 -11.09 0.75
N LEU A 81 46.74 -12.10 0.33
CA LEU A 81 47.26 -13.22 -0.46
C LEU A 81 47.80 -12.75 -1.81
N ALA A 82 47.08 -11.89 -2.52
CA ALA A 82 47.50 -11.35 -3.81
C ALA A 82 48.77 -10.49 -3.69
N VAL A 83 48.81 -9.58 -2.70
CA VAL A 83 49.97 -8.72 -2.47
C VAL A 83 51.20 -9.54 -2.03
N GLY A 84 51.01 -10.52 -1.14
CA GLY A 84 52.08 -11.41 -0.70
C GLY A 84 52.66 -12.22 -1.85
N PHE A 85 51.81 -12.74 -2.74
CA PHE A 85 52.25 -13.51 -3.90
C PHE A 85 53.01 -12.64 -4.91
N ALA A 86 52.54 -11.41 -5.18
CA ALA A 86 53.23 -10.46 -6.04
C ALA A 86 54.61 -10.06 -5.48
N ALA A 87 54.69 -9.78 -4.17
CA ALA A 87 55.95 -9.45 -3.51
C ALA A 87 56.93 -10.63 -3.55
N PHE A 88 56.47 -11.86 -3.34
CA PHE A 88 57.31 -13.05 -3.43
C PHE A 88 57.94 -13.21 -4.81
N ILE A 89 57.15 -13.07 -5.88
CA ILE A 89 57.66 -13.14 -7.26
C ILE A 89 58.67 -12.01 -7.52
N MET A 90 58.37 -10.78 -7.08
CA MET A 90 59.27 -9.63 -7.22
C MET A 90 60.63 -9.88 -6.56
N VAL A 91 60.64 -10.40 -5.33
CA VAL A 91 61.88 -10.70 -4.59
C VAL A 91 62.67 -11.79 -5.29
N ALA A 92 62.01 -12.88 -5.71
CA ALA A 92 62.66 -13.95 -6.45
C ALA A 92 63.31 -13.44 -7.74
N PHE A 93 62.61 -12.60 -8.49
CA PHE A 93 63.13 -11.97 -9.71
C PHE A 93 64.36 -11.08 -9.43
N LEU A 94 64.30 -10.23 -8.41
CA LEU A 94 65.43 -9.37 -8.03
C LEU A 94 66.65 -10.16 -7.59
N LEU A 95 66.48 -11.29 -6.89
CA LEU A 95 67.58 -12.16 -6.51
C LEU A 95 68.24 -12.80 -7.73
N LEU A 96 67.46 -13.28 -8.70
CA LEU A 96 68.00 -13.82 -9.95
C LEU A 96 68.79 -12.77 -10.73
N VAL A 97 68.25 -11.56 -10.89
CA VAL A 97 68.93 -10.46 -11.60
C VAL A 97 70.23 -10.05 -10.88
N ARG A 98 70.21 -9.97 -9.54
CA ARG A 98 71.44 -9.68 -8.79
C ARG A 98 72.47 -10.79 -8.92
N GLY A 99 72.06 -12.05 -8.89
CA GLY A 99 72.93 -13.20 -9.10
C GLY A 99 73.61 -13.16 -10.46
N THR A 100 72.84 -12.98 -11.54
CA THR A 100 73.39 -12.91 -12.90
C THR A 100 74.32 -11.70 -13.11
N LEU A 101 73.98 -10.53 -12.55
CA LEU A 101 74.86 -9.35 -12.62
C LEU A 101 76.17 -9.53 -11.84
N GLN A 102 76.15 -10.25 -10.71
CA GLN A 102 77.37 -10.54 -9.94
C GLN A 102 78.27 -11.54 -10.67
N GLU A 103 77.70 -12.56 -11.31
CA GLU A 103 78.46 -13.50 -12.14
C GLU A 103 79.12 -12.80 -13.33
N LEU A 104 78.39 -11.93 -14.03
CA LEU A 104 78.93 -11.13 -15.13
C LEU A 104 80.06 -10.19 -14.69
N LYS A 105 79.92 -9.54 -13.52
CA LYS A 105 80.98 -8.70 -12.94
C LYS A 105 82.21 -9.48 -12.47
N LYS A 106 82.08 -10.76 -12.17
CA LYS A 106 83.19 -11.62 -11.73
C LYS A 106 83.96 -12.23 -12.91
N GLN A 107 83.32 -12.30 -14.08
CA GLN A 107 83.90 -12.80 -15.32
C GLN A 107 84.55 -11.70 -16.20
N ALA A 108 84.24 -10.43 -15.95
CA ALA A 108 84.88 -9.26 -16.54
C ALA A 108 86.03 -8.74 -15.65
#